data_AF-A0A1X7UWM3-F1
#
_entry.id   AF-A0A1X7UWM3-F1
#
_cell.length_a   1.000
_cell.length_b   1.000
_cell.length_c   1.000
_cell.angle_alpha   90.00
_cell.angle_beta   90.00
_cell.angle_gamma   90.00
#
_symmetry.space_group_name_H-M   'P 1'
#
loop_
_entity.id
_entity.type
_entity.pdbx_description
1 polymer ?
#
loop_
_entity_poly.entity_id
_entity_poly.type
_entity_poly.pdbx_seq_one_letter_code
_entity_poly.pdbx_strand_id
1 'polypeptide(L)'
;MDGKWLSDIHINTAQRLLKKQFPNLSGLFSTLILPNVKDPIPSGTRALQILHIKTNHWIVTSTLDCLLGEVKLLESMYRSIDVSTMNLLRQVFGGGISVTLEVP
;
A
#
# COMPACT_ATOMS: atom_id res chain seq x y z
N MET A 1 -20.83 12.71 9.32
CA MET A 1 -19.56 11.94 9.41
C MET A 1 -18.85 12.44 10.65
N ASP A 2 -18.66 11.58 11.64
CA ASP A 2 -18.36 12.01 13.02
C ASP A 2 -16.85 12.15 13.29
N GLY A 3 -16.02 12.23 12.24
CA GLY A 3 -14.56 12.39 12.35
C GLY A 3 -13.81 11.22 13.00
N LYS A 4 -14.41 10.03 13.07
CA LYS A 4 -13.81 8.85 13.71
C LYS A 4 -12.71 8.21 12.84
N TRP A 5 -11.73 7.59 13.50
CA TRP A 5 -10.68 6.84 12.83
C TRP A 5 -11.23 5.63 12.06
N LEU A 6 -10.67 5.39 10.88
CA LEU A 6 -10.95 4.18 10.11
C LEU A 6 -10.19 3.00 10.72
N SER A 7 -10.93 1.93 11.03
CA SER A 7 -10.35 0.64 11.43
C SER A 7 -9.94 -0.20 10.21
N ASP A 8 -9.18 -1.27 10.47
CA ASP A 8 -8.82 -2.28 9.49
C ASP A 8 -10.04 -2.91 8.80
N ILE A 9 -11.18 -3.09 9.51
CA ILE A 9 -12.43 -3.59 8.90
C ILE A 9 -12.92 -2.67 7.79
N HIS A 10 -12.89 -1.34 8.01
CA HIS A 10 -13.31 -0.37 7.00
C HIS A 10 -12.39 -0.43 5.78
N ILE A 11 -11.08 -0.43 6.01
CA ILE A 11 -10.07 -0.48 4.94
C ILE A 11 -10.16 -1.79 4.17
N ASN A 12 -10.22 -2.94 4.84
CA ASN A 12 -10.32 -4.24 4.19
C ASN A 12 -11.62 -4.40 3.41
N THR A 13 -12.73 -3.82 3.88
CA THR A 13 -13.99 -3.80 3.13
C THR A 13 -13.85 -2.96 1.86
N ALA A 14 -13.26 -1.77 1.95
CA ALA A 14 -13.01 -0.91 0.79
C ALA A 14 -12.07 -1.58 -0.23
N GLN A 15 -10.98 -2.21 0.22
CA GLN A 15 -10.07 -2.94 -0.65
C GLN A 15 -10.77 -4.10 -1.38
N ARG A 16 -11.65 -4.85 -0.69
CA ARG A 16 -12.45 -5.91 -1.32
C ARG A 16 -13.40 -5.37 -2.39
N LEU A 17 -14.01 -4.20 -2.16
CA LEU A 17 -14.86 -3.54 -3.15
C LEU A 17 -14.05 -3.11 -4.38
N LEU A 18 -12.89 -2.48 -4.18
CA LEU A 18 -11.98 -2.10 -5.27
C LEU A 18 -11.51 -3.32 -6.06
N LYS A 19 -11.16 -4.42 -5.39
CA LYS A 19 -10.75 -5.66 -6.06
C LYS A 19 -11.86 -6.27 -6.91
N LYS A 20 -13.12 -6.15 -6.48
CA LYS A 20 -14.29 -6.57 -7.29
C LYS A 20 -14.49 -5.70 -8.53
N GLN A 21 -14.26 -4.38 -8.41
CA GLN A 21 -14.40 -3.44 -9.53
C GLN A 21 -13.23 -3.53 -10.52
N PHE A 22 -12.03 -3.80 -10.02
CA PHE A 22 -10.79 -3.85 -10.80
C PHE A 22 -10.09 -5.21 -10.59
N PRO A 23 -10.63 -6.31 -11.14
CA PRO A 23 -10.14 -7.67 -10.87
C PRO A 23 -8.68 -7.89 -11.33
N ASN A 24 -8.23 -7.16 -12.34
CA ASN A 24 -6.87 -7.24 -12.89
C ASN A 24 -5.85 -6.38 -12.13
N LEU A 25 -6.28 -5.62 -11.11
CA LEU A 25 -5.37 -4.82 -10.28
C LEU A 25 -4.76 -5.72 -9.20
N SER A 26 -3.43 -5.79 -9.14
CA SER A 26 -2.71 -6.53 -8.10
C SER A 26 -2.69 -5.78 -6.76
N GLY A 27 -2.31 -6.49 -5.69
CA GLY A 27 -2.40 -5.97 -4.33
C GLY A 27 -3.81 -6.06 -3.76
N LEU A 28 -4.21 -5.03 -3.00
CA LEU A 28 -5.43 -4.99 -2.19
C LEU A 28 -5.54 -6.18 -1.23
N PHE A 29 -4.41 -6.64 -0.72
CA PHE A 29 -4.34 -7.68 0.29
C PHE A 29 -4.94 -7.18 1.61
N SER A 30 -5.44 -8.13 2.40
CA SER A 30 -5.84 -7.84 3.78
C SER A 30 -4.67 -7.20 4.53
N THR A 31 -4.93 -6.10 5.22
CA THR A 31 -3.92 -5.37 5.99
C THR A 31 -3.25 -6.25 7.06
N LEU A 32 -3.96 -7.29 7.54
CA LEU A 32 -3.50 -8.23 8.56
C LEU A 32 -2.45 -9.23 8.05
N ILE A 33 -2.37 -9.46 6.75
CA ILE A 33 -1.45 -10.47 6.18
C ILE A 33 -0.18 -9.86 5.57
N LEU A 34 -0.12 -8.53 5.44
CA LEU A 34 0.97 -7.83 4.76
C LEU A 34 2.37 -8.21 5.26
N PRO A 35 2.61 -8.35 6.59
CA PRO A 35 3.91 -8.78 7.09
C PRO A 35 4.31 -10.20 6.70
N ASN A 36 3.34 -11.03 6.27
CA ASN A 36 3.50 -12.45 5.97
C ASN A 36 3.23 -12.80 4.50
N VAL A 37 3.21 -11.80 3.61
CA VAL A 37 3.03 -12.02 2.17
C VAL A 37 4.21 -12.84 1.64
N LYS A 38 3.97 -14.09 1.23
CA LYS A 38 5.01 -14.98 0.72
C LYS A 38 5.45 -14.61 -0.70
N ASP A 39 4.48 -14.21 -1.51
CA ASP A 39 4.67 -13.86 -2.91
C ASP A 39 4.47 -12.36 -3.08
N PRO A 40 5.56 -11.56 -3.14
CA PRO A 40 5.45 -10.13 -3.39
C PRO A 40 4.83 -9.88 -4.77
N ILE A 41 4.22 -8.71 -4.91
CA ILE A 41 3.66 -8.22 -6.16
C ILE A 41 4.79 -8.15 -7.20
N PRO A 42 4.67 -8.85 -8.34
CA PRO A 42 5.71 -8.84 -9.35
C PRO A 42 5.96 -7.43 -9.90
N SER A 43 7.23 -7.10 -10.14
CA SER A 43 7.62 -5.83 -10.74
C SER A 43 6.97 -5.64 -12.11
N GLY A 44 6.54 -4.42 -12.42
CA GLY A 44 5.84 -4.07 -13.67
C GLY A 44 4.34 -4.37 -13.66
N THR A 45 3.80 -4.92 -12.56
CA THR A 45 2.37 -5.14 -12.41
C THR A 45 1.67 -3.88 -11.94
N ARG A 46 0.49 -3.59 -12.51
CA ARG A 46 -0.41 -2.54 -11.99
C ARG A 46 -0.95 -2.97 -10.64
N ALA A 47 -0.63 -2.23 -9.60
CA ALA A 47 -0.99 -2.58 -8.24
C ALA A 47 -1.35 -1.36 -7.40
N LEU A 48 -2.23 -1.60 -6.44
CA LEU A 48 -2.58 -0.66 -5.39
C LEU A 48 -2.65 -1.40 -4.06
N GLN A 49 -2.08 -0.83 -3.01
CA GLN A 49 -2.15 -1.41 -1.67
C GLN A 49 -2.29 -0.30 -0.63
N ILE A 50 -3.20 -0.52 0.34
CA ILE A 50 -3.31 0.34 1.51
C ILE A 50 -2.52 -0.30 2.66
N LEU A 51 -1.64 0.48 3.30
CA LEU A 51 -0.81 0.02 4.42
C LEU A 51 -1.19 0.76 5.70
N HIS A 52 -1.19 0.05 6.82
CA HIS A 52 -1.17 0.66 8.15
C HIS A 52 0.29 0.79 8.58
N ILE A 53 0.73 2.00 8.88
CA ILE A 53 2.10 2.29 9.27
C ILE A 53 2.17 3.10 10.56
N LYS A 54 3.35 3.09 11.18
CA LYS A 54 3.64 3.80 12.43
C LYS A 54 2.62 3.40 13.51
N THR A 55 2.20 4.35 14.35
CA THR A 55 1.29 4.07 15.46
C THR A 55 -0.16 3.95 15.01
N ASN A 56 -0.62 4.79 14.06
CA ASN A 56 -2.01 4.80 13.63
C ASN A 56 -2.23 5.59 12.33
N HIS A 57 -1.50 5.27 11.26
CA HIS A 57 -1.63 6.01 10.00
C HIS A 57 -1.86 5.10 8.79
N TRP A 58 -2.75 5.53 7.90
CA TRP A 58 -3.08 4.82 6.66
C TRP A 58 -2.43 5.53 5.48
N ILE A 59 -1.68 4.79 4.68
CA ILE A 59 -1.07 5.28 3.45
C ILE A 59 -1.53 4.46 2.25
N VAL A 60 -1.44 5.04 1.06
CA VAL A 60 -1.70 4.34 -0.19
C VAL A 60 -0.39 4.16 -0.94
N THR A 61 -0.20 2.99 -1.52
CA THR A 61 0.94 2.68 -2.37
C THR A 61 0.43 2.24 -3.73
N SER A 62 1.14 2.66 -4.79
CA SER A 62 0.69 2.46 -6.15
C SER A 62 1.88 2.27 -7.09
N THR A 63 1.75 1.34 -8.03
CA THR A 63 2.65 1.22 -9.19
C THR A 63 2.01 1.75 -10.47
N LEU A 64 0.84 2.39 -10.35
CA LEU A 64 0.16 2.99 -11.49
C LEU A 64 0.98 4.18 -12.01
N ASP A 65 1.22 4.19 -13.31
CA ASP A 65 2.00 5.21 -14.01
C ASP A 65 3.39 5.42 -13.37
N CYS A 66 4.03 4.31 -12.99
CA CYS A 66 5.39 4.23 -12.46
C CYS A 66 6.31 3.49 -13.44
N LEU A 67 7.62 3.76 -13.41
CA LEU A 67 8.59 2.96 -14.15
C LEU A 67 8.74 1.57 -13.51
N LEU A 68 9.39 0.66 -14.22
CA LEU A 68 9.67 -0.68 -13.70
C LEU A 68 10.49 -0.58 -12.40
N GLY A 69 9.99 -1.21 -11.33
CA GLY A 69 10.63 -1.19 -10.01
C GLY A 69 10.30 0.04 -9.15
N GLU A 70 9.52 1.00 -9.65
CA GLU A 70 9.08 2.15 -8.88
C GLU A 70 7.74 1.91 -8.17
N VAL A 71 7.64 2.44 -6.95
CA VAL A 71 6.40 2.49 -6.16
C VAL A 71 6.18 3.92 -5.67
N LYS A 72 5.01 4.49 -5.95
CA LYS A 72 4.56 5.74 -5.33
C LYS A 72 3.94 5.45 -3.98
N LEU A 73 4.31 6.24 -2.98
CA LEU A 73 3.70 6.24 -1.66
C LEU A 73 2.98 7.57 -1.47
N LEU A 74 1.66 7.53 -1.41
CA LEU A 74 0.79 8.68 -1.17
C LEU A 74 0.54 8.81 0.33
N GLU A 75 1.00 9.91 0.90
CA GLU A 75 1.06 10.14 2.34
C GLU A 75 0.56 11.56 2.64
N SER A 76 -0.38 11.67 3.58
CA SER A 76 -1.11 12.91 3.84
C SER A 76 -0.56 13.72 5.03
N MET A 77 0.29 13.12 5.85
CA MET A 77 0.72 13.67 7.14
C MET A 77 2.24 13.79 7.25
N TYR A 78 2.98 12.77 6.83
CA TYR A 78 4.42 12.69 7.04
C TYR A 78 5.24 13.04 5.80
N ARG A 79 6.43 13.61 6.02
CA ARG A 79 7.36 14.03 4.94
C ARG A 79 8.56 13.09 4.78
N SER A 80 8.53 11.94 5.45
CA SER A 80 9.60 10.95 5.37
C SER A 80 9.06 9.54 5.59
N ILE A 81 9.75 8.59 4.93
CA ILE A 81 9.47 7.16 5.03
C ILE A 81 10.48 6.56 6.03
N ASP A 82 9.96 5.95 7.10
CA ASP A 82 10.79 5.27 8.09
C ASP A 82 11.15 3.83 7.66
N VAL A 83 12.11 3.24 8.37
CA VAL A 83 12.64 1.90 8.07
C VAL A 83 11.55 0.81 8.14
N SER A 84 10.62 0.90 9.08
CA SER A 84 9.56 -0.10 9.22
C SER A 84 8.60 -0.05 8.03
N THR A 85 8.26 1.16 7.58
CA THR A 85 7.46 1.38 6.36
C THR A 85 8.18 0.84 5.12
N MET A 86 9.48 1.13 4.97
CA MET A 86 10.29 0.59 3.86
C MET A 86 10.37 -0.93 3.86
N ASN A 87 10.47 -1.57 5.03
CA ASN A 87 10.49 -3.02 5.12
C ASN A 87 9.15 -3.63 4.71
N LEU A 88 8.03 -3.04 5.12
CA LEU A 88 6.70 -3.49 4.72
C LEU A 88 6.51 -3.33 3.20
N LEU A 89 6.97 -2.22 2.62
CA LEU A 89 6.95 -2.02 1.16
C LEU A 89 7.74 -3.11 0.44
N ARG A 90 8.93 -3.47 0.93
CA ARG A 90 9.75 -4.55 0.35
C ARG A 90 9.11 -5.92 0.51
N GLN A 91 8.37 -6.15 1.60
CA GLN A 91 7.60 -7.39 1.78
C GLN A 91 6.48 -7.50 0.73
N VAL A 92 5.82 -6.38 0.42
CA VAL A 92 4.66 -6.35 -0.49
C VAL A 92 5.07 -6.29 -1.96
N PHE A 93 6.09 -5.51 -2.31
CA PHE A 93 6.49 -5.23 -3.71
C PHE A 93 7.86 -5.80 -4.08
N GLY A 94 8.56 -6.47 -3.16
CA GLY A 94 9.89 -7.05 -3.38
C GLY A 94 11.05 -6.13 -2.98
N GLY A 95 12.24 -6.71 -2.82
CA GLY A 95 13.41 -6.02 -2.26
C GLY A 95 14.07 -4.97 -3.17
N GLY A 96 13.86 -5.03 -4.48
CA GLY A 96 14.53 -4.20 -5.48
C GLY A 96 13.79 -2.91 -5.87
N ILE A 97 12.86 -2.44 -5.05
CA ILE A 97 12.03 -1.26 -5.38
C ILE A 97 12.72 0.06 -5.05
N SER A 98 12.44 1.08 -5.87
CA SER A 98 12.60 2.49 -5.51
C SER A 98 11.23 3.05 -5.10
N VAL A 99 11.22 3.95 -4.10
CA VAL A 99 9.98 4.50 -3.56
C VAL A 99 10.01 6.02 -3.66
N THR A 100 8.96 6.59 -4.25
CA THR A 100 8.75 8.04 -4.34
C THR A 100 7.64 8.43 -3.37
N LEU A 101 7.94 9.38 -2.48
CA LEU A 101 6.96 9.95 -1.56
C LEU A 101 6.18 11.07 -2.27
N GLU A 102 4.86 10.92 -2.39
CA GLU A 102 3.95 11.94 -2.88
C GLU A 102 3.14 12.48 -1.71
N VAL A 103 3.28 13.79 -1.44
CA VAL A 103 2.50 14.51 -0.43
C VAL A 103 1.49 15.38 -1.17
N PRO A 104 0.18 15.11 -1.05
CA PRO A 104 -0.87 15.91 -1.69
C PRO A 104 -0.94 17.36 -1.20
#